data_AF-A0A3B9KGU4-F1
#
_entry.id   AF-A0A3B9KGU4-F1
#
_cell.length_a   1.000
_cell.length_b   1.000
_cell.length_c   1.000
_cell.angle_alpha   90.00
_cell.angle_beta   90.00
_cell.angle_gamma   90.00
#
_symmetry.space_group_name_H-M   'P 1'
#
loop_
_entity.id
_entity.type
_entity.pdbx_description
1 polymer ?
#
loop_
_entity_poly.entity_id
_entity_poly.type
_entity_poly.pdbx_seq_one_letter_code
_entity_poly.pdbx_strand_id
1 'polypeptide(L)'
;EKTIGVKFDAIITAQQAGAYKPSHKGFLLAQERLGLPKEEIWHAGFGFKYDVVPATELGYITVWVNRQGEVRPVEVKETFLVGDMRTLVYLFKGIAAS
;
A
#
# COMPACT_ATOMS: atom_id res chain seq x y z
N GLU A 1 -13.64 5.83 9.71
CA GLU A 1 -14.96 5.79 9.05
C GLU A 1 -15.74 7.09 9.22
N LYS A 2 -16.15 7.48 10.44
CA LYS A 2 -16.98 8.67 10.69
C LYS A 2 -16.45 9.99 10.10
N THR A 3 -15.13 10.16 10.00
CA THR A 3 -14.52 11.43 9.54
C THR A 3 -14.40 11.56 8.02
N ILE A 4 -14.25 10.45 7.29
CA ILE A 4 -14.01 10.46 5.84
C ILE A 4 -15.19 9.93 5.02
N GLY A 5 -16.26 9.47 5.68
CA GLY A 5 -17.49 9.02 5.02
C GLY A 5 -17.37 7.72 4.23
N VAL A 6 -16.27 6.96 4.40
CA VAL A 6 -16.02 5.69 3.73
C VAL A 6 -16.02 4.56 4.76
N LYS A 7 -16.73 3.48 4.43
CA LYS A 7 -16.71 2.21 5.17
C LYS A 7 -15.54 1.37 4.67
N PHE A 8 -14.77 0.80 5.58
CA PHE A 8 -13.72 -0.16 5.24
C PHE A 8 -14.21 -1.58 5.48
N ASP A 9 -13.89 -2.51 4.57
CA ASP A 9 -14.22 -3.93 4.75
C ASP A 9 -13.44 -4.55 5.92
N ALA A 10 -12.21 -4.07 6.14
CA ALA A 10 -11.39 -4.44 7.29
C ALA A 10 -10.56 -3.25 7.79
N ILE A 11 -10.40 -3.16 9.11
CA ILE A 11 -9.47 -2.24 9.76
C ILE A 11 -8.42 -3.07 10.50
N ILE A 12 -7.16 -2.90 10.10
CA ILE A 12 -6.01 -3.62 10.65
C ILE A 12 -5.03 -2.61 11.24
N THR A 13 -4.65 -2.83 12.48
CA THR A 13 -3.80 -1.91 13.27
C THR A 13 -2.49 -2.57 13.69
N ALA A 14 -1.48 -1.75 13.99
CA ALA A 14 -0.21 -2.21 14.55
C ALA A 14 -0.39 -2.97 15.87
N GLN A 15 -1.39 -2.59 16.69
CA GLN A 15 -1.74 -3.28 17.92
C GLN A 15 -2.22 -4.71 17.65
N GLN A 16 -3.12 -4.90 16.66
CA GLN A 16 -3.58 -6.23 16.27
C GLN A 16 -2.45 -7.08 15.69
N ALA A 17 -1.52 -6.47 14.95
CA ALA A 17 -0.35 -7.14 14.39
C ALA A 17 0.77 -7.40 15.41
N GLY A 18 0.70 -6.77 16.60
CA GLY A 18 1.76 -6.78 17.60
C GLY A 18 3.08 -6.18 17.12
N ALA A 19 3.05 -5.33 16.07
CA ALA A 19 4.23 -4.70 15.49
C ALA A 19 3.87 -3.49 14.63
N TYR A 20 4.78 -2.52 14.58
CA TYR A 20 4.75 -1.44 13.61
C TYR A 20 5.51 -1.84 12.34
N LYS A 21 5.17 -1.16 11.24
CA LYS A 21 6.00 -1.15 10.03
C LYS A 21 7.43 -0.68 10.38
N PRO A 22 8.49 -1.23 9.76
CA PRO A 22 8.51 -2.02 8.52
C PRO A 22 8.31 -3.54 8.73
N SER A 23 7.98 -4.01 9.94
CA SER A 23 7.71 -5.44 10.15
C SER A 23 6.63 -5.96 9.21
N HIS A 24 6.87 -7.12 8.58
CA HIS A 24 5.90 -7.78 7.70
C HIS A 24 4.63 -8.25 8.43
N LYS A 25 4.62 -8.33 9.77
CA LYS A 25 3.48 -8.85 10.55
C LYS A 25 2.15 -8.18 10.22
N GLY A 26 2.14 -6.85 10.06
CA GLY A 26 0.91 -6.12 9.71
C GLY A 26 0.42 -6.40 8.29
N PHE A 27 1.34 -6.60 7.35
CA PHE A 27 1.06 -6.91 5.96
C PHE A 27 0.51 -8.33 5.82
N LEU A 28 1.16 -9.31 6.47
CA LEU A 28 0.73 -10.70 6.47
C LEU A 28 -0.62 -10.89 7.18
N LEU A 29 -0.86 -10.18 8.29
CA LEU A 29 -2.18 -10.17 8.94
C LEU A 29 -3.25 -9.57 8.03
N ALA A 30 -2.91 -8.55 7.24
CA ALA A 30 -3.84 -7.99 6.26
C ALA A 30 -4.17 -8.99 5.16
N GLN A 31 -3.16 -9.64 4.59
CA GLN A 31 -3.33 -10.69 3.59
C GLN A 31 -4.19 -11.85 4.12
N GLU A 32 -3.93 -12.32 5.34
CA GLU A 32 -4.71 -13.37 5.99
C GLU A 32 -6.20 -12.97 6.10
N ARG A 33 -6.49 -11.77 6.59
CA ARG A 33 -7.88 -11.29 6.77
C ARG A 33 -8.61 -11.01 5.47
N LEU A 34 -7.89 -10.58 4.44
CA LEU A 34 -8.46 -10.37 3.11
C LEU A 34 -8.71 -11.70 2.39
N GLY A 35 -7.95 -12.75 2.71
CA GLY A 35 -8.07 -14.05 2.06
C GLY A 35 -7.67 -14.04 0.57
N LEU A 36 -6.86 -13.06 0.17
CA LEU A 36 -6.44 -12.86 -1.22
C LEU A 36 -5.03 -13.39 -1.46
N PRO A 37 -4.73 -13.87 -2.68
CA PRO A 37 -3.36 -14.13 -3.10
C PRO A 37 -2.56 -12.82 -3.16
N LYS A 38 -1.24 -12.89 -2.95
CA LYS A 38 -0.38 -11.70 -2.86
C LYS A 38 -0.39 -10.85 -4.13
N GLU A 39 -0.58 -11.49 -5.28
CA GLU A 39 -0.65 -10.87 -6.61
C GLU A 39 -1.90 -9.99 -6.79
N GLU A 40 -2.94 -10.20 -5.98
CA GLU A 40 -4.17 -9.39 -5.98
C GLU A 40 -4.14 -8.28 -4.92
N ILE A 41 -3.10 -8.21 -4.09
CA ILE A 41 -2.97 -7.20 -3.04
C ILE A 41 -2.20 -6.00 -3.56
N TRP A 42 -2.87 -4.85 -3.52
CA TRP A 42 -2.26 -3.54 -3.77
C TRP A 42 -1.96 -2.83 -2.45
N HIS A 43 -0.71 -2.45 -2.21
CA HIS A 43 -0.31 -1.63 -1.06
C HIS A 43 0.05 -0.20 -1.49
N ALA A 44 -0.79 0.76 -1.14
CA ALA A 44 -0.52 2.18 -1.34
C ALA A 44 -0.06 2.84 -0.03
N GLY A 45 1.07 3.55 -0.06
CA GLY A 45 1.65 4.18 1.12
C GLY A 45 2.51 5.41 0.80
N PHE A 46 2.78 6.21 1.82
CA PHE A 46 3.60 7.42 1.69
C PHE A 46 5.07 7.15 1.97
N GLY A 47 5.41 6.42 3.04
CA GLY A 47 6.78 6.24 3.47
C GLY A 47 7.43 5.05 2.75
N PHE A 48 8.36 5.28 1.82
CA PHE A 48 8.94 4.19 1.04
C PHE A 48 9.62 3.12 1.93
N LYS A 49 10.36 3.55 2.97
CA LYS A 49 11.10 2.66 3.89
C LYS A 49 10.20 1.74 4.70
N TYR A 50 9.01 2.23 5.07
CA TYR A 50 8.13 1.56 6.02
C TYR A 50 6.91 0.92 5.36
N ASP A 51 6.43 1.49 4.26
CA ASP A 51 5.25 1.01 3.53
C ASP A 51 5.63 0.22 2.28
N VAL A 52 6.44 0.82 1.41
CA VAL A 52 6.65 0.34 0.03
C VAL A 52 7.64 -0.81 -0.04
N VAL A 53 8.83 -0.65 0.56
CA VAL A 53 9.88 -1.67 0.57
C VAL A 53 9.38 -3.00 1.18
N PRO A 54 8.82 -3.02 2.41
CA PRO A 54 8.35 -4.28 3.00
C PRO A 54 7.18 -4.92 2.24
N ALA A 55 6.28 -4.13 1.62
CA ALA A 55 5.23 -4.69 0.76
C ALA A 55 5.79 -5.28 -0.53
N THR A 56 6.83 -4.66 -1.10
CA THR A 56 7.50 -5.14 -2.31
C THR A 56 8.23 -6.45 -2.05
N GLU A 57 8.90 -6.59 -0.90
CA GLU A 57 9.55 -7.84 -0.46
C GLU A 57 8.57 -9.02 -0.34
N LEU A 58 7.30 -8.74 -0.01
CA LEU A 58 6.23 -9.73 0.07
C LEU A 58 5.59 -10.05 -1.30
N GLY A 59 5.99 -9.34 -2.36
CA GLY A 59 5.49 -9.54 -3.71
C GLY A 59 4.11 -8.91 -3.97
N TYR A 60 3.70 -7.91 -3.18
CA TYR A 60 2.49 -7.14 -3.46
C TYR A 60 2.70 -6.16 -4.61
N ILE A 61 1.61 -5.76 -5.24
CA ILE A 61 1.62 -4.61 -6.14
C ILE A 61 1.72 -3.35 -5.29
N THR A 62 2.79 -2.57 -5.44
CA THR A 62 3.06 -1.43 -4.56
C THR A 62 2.88 -0.10 -5.26
N VAL A 63 2.22 0.83 -4.58
CA VAL A 63 2.03 2.21 -5.04
C VAL A 63 2.69 3.15 -4.04
N TRP A 64 3.74 3.84 -4.47
CA TRP A 64 4.31 4.93 -3.70
C TRP A 64 3.58 6.23 -4.01
N VAL A 65 2.87 6.78 -3.02
CA VAL A 65 2.17 8.06 -3.11
C VAL A 65 3.09 9.18 -2.61
N ASN A 66 3.99 9.65 -3.47
CA ASN A 66 5.04 10.61 -3.14
C ASN A 66 4.57 12.07 -3.23
N ARG A 67 3.73 12.48 -2.27
CA ARG A 67 3.16 13.84 -2.18
C ARG A 67 4.19 14.94 -1.90
N GLN A 68 5.33 14.57 -1.31
CA GLN A 68 6.36 15.52 -0.90
C GLN A 68 7.47 15.68 -1.95
N GLY A 69 7.40 14.93 -3.06
CA GLY A 69 8.46 14.95 -4.08
C GLY A 69 9.80 14.45 -3.53
N GLU A 70 9.77 13.49 -2.60
CA GLU A 70 10.98 12.83 -2.10
C GLU A 70 11.79 12.25 -3.26
N VAL A 71 13.11 12.43 -3.22
CA VAL A 71 13.99 11.84 -4.22
C VAL A 71 13.90 10.32 -4.10
N ARG A 72 13.54 9.65 -5.20
CA ARG A 72 13.46 8.19 -5.28
C ARG A 72 14.85 7.56 -5.12
N PRO A 73 15.10 6.77 -4.06
CA PRO A 73 16.32 5.99 -3.96
C PRO A 73 16.35 4.89 -5.03
N VAL A 74 17.54 4.55 -5.52
CA VAL A 74 17.73 3.61 -6.65
C VAL A 74 17.19 2.20 -6.35
N GLU A 75 17.31 1.80 -5.09
CA GLU A 75 16.91 0.51 -4.55
C GLU A 75 15.40 0.37 -4.29
N VAL A 76 14.62 1.45 -4.34
CA VAL A 76 13.16 1.36 -4.20
C VAL A 76 12.55 0.88 -5.51
N LYS A 77 11.84 -0.25 -5.45
CA LYS A 77 11.24 -0.94 -6.61
C LYS A 77 9.71 -1.01 -6.48
N GLU A 78 9.08 0.13 -6.23
CA GLU A 78 7.62 0.23 -6.29
C GLU A 78 7.10 -0.15 -7.69
N THR A 79 5.90 -0.73 -7.76
CA THR A 79 5.24 -1.01 -9.04
C THR A 79 4.81 0.29 -9.72
N PHE A 80 4.24 1.23 -8.94
CA PHE A 80 3.77 2.51 -9.43
C PHE A 80 4.18 3.66 -8.51
N LEU A 81 4.56 4.78 -9.12
CA LEU A 81 4.83 6.06 -8.44
C LEU A 81 3.77 7.08 -8.85
N VAL A 82 3.10 7.68 -7.88
CA VAL A 82 2.10 8.73 -8.10
C VAL A 82 2.34 9.91 -7.17
N GLY A 83 2.04 11.12 -7.63
CA GLY A 83 2.19 12.34 -6.82
C GLY A 83 1.07 12.54 -5.79
N ASP A 84 -0.12 12.02 -6.04
CA ASP A 84 -1.28 12.20 -5.17
C ASP A 84 -2.35 11.10 -5.34
N MET A 85 -3.37 11.15 -4.48
CA MET A 85 -4.49 10.20 -4.50
C MET A 85 -5.39 10.35 -5.74
N ARG A 86 -5.43 11.53 -6.36
CA ARG A 86 -6.22 11.75 -7.59
C ARG A 86 -5.59 11.00 -8.76
N THR A 87 -4.28 11.08 -8.87
CA THR A 87 -3.46 10.37 -9.86
C THR A 87 -3.57 8.86 -9.66
N LEU A 88 -3.61 8.38 -8.41
CA LEU A 88 -3.89 6.98 -8.12
C LEU A 88 -5.25 6.52 -8.66
N VAL A 89 -6.30 7.33 -8.51
CA VAL A 89 -7.62 7.01 -9.09
C VAL A 89 -7.56 6.92 -10.61
N TYR A 90 -6.83 7.82 -11.28
CA TYR A 90 -6.68 7.76 -12.73
C TYR A 90 -5.88 6.55 -13.19
N LEU A 91 -4.84 6.16 -12.45
CA LEU A 91 -4.09 4.92 -12.68
C LEU A 91 -5.03 3.71 -12.65
N PHE A 92 -5.85 3.58 -11.62
CA PHE A 92 -6.82 2.48 -11.51
C PHE A 92 -7.83 2.46 -12.65
N LYS A 93 -8.38 3.63 -13.02
CA LYS A 93 -9.31 3.74 -14.15
C LYS A 93 -8.66 3.35 -15.47
N GLY A 94 -7.38 3.69 -15.66
CA GLY A 94 -6.61 3.32 -16.85
C GLY A 94 -6.42 1.81 -16.96
N ILE A 95 -6.02 1.17 -15.85
CA ILE A 95 -5.81 -0.29 -15.80
C ILE A 95 -7.12 -1.06 -15.98
N ALA A 96 -8.22 -0.59 -15.40
CA ALA A 96 -9.52 -1.26 -15.55
C ALA A 96 -10.10 -1.16 -16.98
N ALA A 97 -9.59 -0.24 -17.80
CA ALA A 97 -10.02 -0.04 -19.18
C ALA A 97 -9.14 -0.75 -20.22
N SER A 98 -8.02 -1.36 -19.79
CA SER A 98 -7.09 -2.13 -20.63
C SER A 98 -7.37 -3.63 -20.54
#